data_AF-A0A8B6FHM7-F1
#
_entry.id   AF-A0A8B6FHM7-F1
#
_cell.length_a   1.000
_cell.length_b   1.000
_cell.length_c   1.000
_cell.angle_alpha   90.00
_cell.angle_beta   90.00
_cell.angle_gamma   90.00
#
_symmetry.space_group_name_H-M   'P 1'
#
loop_
_entity.id
_entity.type
_entity.pdbx_description
1 polymer ?
#
loop_
_entity_poly.entity_id
_entity_poly.type
_entity_poly.pdbx_seq_one_letter_code
_entity_poly.pdbx_strand_id
1 'polypeptide(L)'
;MGQRKRERENLDQRQVNQIRQIGALNEVLSIALFAYNRKNGMLYLKINDSTSYCRSKSKTPKSVENSINELADYLAKPAKSELETIRSFYVWICNNISYNATAFFSGTSAVTEPSGVLKSKSSVCEGYARLFQALCVAKNIKCQKISGFSKGYGHQLGTILSYQNKTDHAWNIVFVSGKWRFIETTWGAGHIDNKRTFVKEFTNFYFLTKPEHFIEDHFPYINNDVEGSKEWQLLRKPVSIEDFSKTLKTTNVARDWGVIFPSHQNEVVKVDRKASISMESKQNTLTNVSVNLYGSSRELCNESVVIVKNNYSNYTITITPRKTGKYMLQIFGTIDKSQNVMPQLTEYLIECMSIEDEFMSYPEHSGFYGPSTDCKLRGFANPESISAFQICQNGEFELKTMTSKTLKCTAKIYETDGSRSSDFVMIEQSNNSVCVKARFISKGYYKITLFSEFEGSDTYSEAMNILVLNKKAAKIPTPFPQTYSTTTEYNCHLIEPLVRNVPSNSNVRFAMSSPVIQQLLIDGKVYKKENDQLWDITLKTGDSGVVTVSAKTDNNVNSYSYIYQYVVD
;
A
#
# COMPACT_ATOMS: atom_id res chain seq x y z
N MET A 1 -36.13 48.77 23.44
CA MET A 1 -35.36 47.72 24.15
C MET A 1 -35.87 46.28 23.96
N GLY A 2 -37.10 46.04 23.48
CA GLY A 2 -37.67 44.68 23.40
C GLY A 2 -37.28 43.80 22.20
N GLN A 3 -36.83 44.36 21.07
CA GLN A 3 -36.49 43.57 19.87
C GLN A 3 -35.11 42.89 19.96
N ARG A 4 -34.08 43.59 20.46
CA ARG A 4 -32.73 43.02 20.62
C ARG A 4 -32.62 41.92 21.68
N LYS A 5 -33.55 41.88 22.65
CA LYS A 5 -33.60 40.83 23.67
C LYS A 5 -34.21 39.54 23.11
N ARG A 6 -35.27 39.65 22.29
CA ARG A 6 -35.90 38.51 21.59
C ARG A 6 -34.98 37.89 20.52
N GLU A 7 -34.14 38.68 19.84
CA GLU A 7 -33.17 38.13 18.88
C GLU A 7 -32.03 37.38 19.57
N ARG A 8 -31.53 37.86 20.72
CA ARG A 8 -30.52 37.14 21.51
C ARG A 8 -31.06 35.86 22.13
N GLU A 9 -32.28 35.87 22.67
CA GLU A 9 -32.94 34.65 23.19
C GLU A 9 -33.21 33.62 22.08
N ASN A 10 -33.55 34.05 20.86
CA ASN A 10 -33.75 33.14 19.73
C ASN A 10 -32.44 32.57 19.15
N LEU A 11 -31.33 33.31 19.20
CA LEU A 11 -30.01 32.83 18.79
C LEU A 11 -29.45 31.79 19.78
N ASP A 12 -29.65 32.03 21.08
CA ASP A 12 -29.22 31.13 22.15
C ASP A 12 -30.03 29.82 22.13
N GLN A 13 -31.35 29.90 21.90
CA GLN A 13 -32.20 28.70 21.75
C GLN A 13 -31.86 27.89 20.49
N ARG A 14 -31.41 28.54 19.39
CA ARG A 14 -30.93 27.86 18.18
C ARG A 14 -29.58 27.18 18.39
N GLN A 15 -28.66 27.79 19.13
CA GLN A 15 -27.39 27.16 19.51
C GLN A 15 -27.59 26.00 20.48
N VAL A 16 -28.50 26.12 21.46
CA VAL A 16 -28.87 25.03 22.38
C VAL A 16 -29.56 23.88 21.64
N ASN A 17 -30.40 24.16 20.64
CA ASN A 17 -31.01 23.12 19.80
C ASN A 17 -30.01 22.47 18.82
N GLN A 18 -29.01 23.21 18.32
CA GLN A 18 -27.89 22.63 17.57
C GLN A 18 -27.00 21.75 18.47
N ILE A 19 -26.74 22.15 19.71
CA ILE A 19 -25.97 21.36 20.69
C ILE A 19 -26.76 20.10 21.11
N ARG A 20 -28.10 20.18 21.22
CA ARG A 20 -28.97 19.01 21.43
C ARG A 20 -29.07 18.11 20.19
N GLN A 21 -29.02 18.65 18.97
CA GLN A 21 -28.90 17.84 17.75
C GLN A 21 -27.51 17.17 17.63
N ILE A 22 -26.43 17.85 18.03
CA ILE A 22 -25.08 17.28 18.10
C ILE A 22 -24.98 16.23 19.24
N GLY A 23 -25.68 16.44 20.35
CA GLY A 23 -25.83 15.47 21.45
C GLY A 23 -26.65 14.25 21.05
N ALA A 24 -27.74 14.42 20.29
CA ALA A 24 -28.55 13.33 19.75
C ALA A 24 -27.83 12.58 18.59
N LEU A 25 -26.98 13.26 17.83
CA LEU A 25 -26.07 12.63 16.87
C LEU A 25 -24.99 11.78 17.57
N ASN A 26 -24.56 12.16 18.78
CA ASN A 26 -23.60 11.38 19.56
C ASN A 26 -24.22 10.16 20.29
N GLU A 27 -25.51 10.18 20.62
CA GLU A 27 -26.20 8.98 21.16
C GLU A 27 -26.61 7.98 20.07
N VAL A 28 -26.77 8.41 18.82
CA VAL A 28 -27.00 7.51 17.66
C VAL A 28 -25.69 6.92 17.10
N LEU A 29 -24.53 7.43 17.51
CA LEU A 29 -23.19 6.94 17.11
C LEU A 29 -22.68 5.72 17.92
N SER A 30 -23.51 5.16 18.81
CA SER A 30 -23.21 3.91 19.54
C SER A 30 -23.89 2.66 18.94
N ILE A 31 -24.51 2.76 17.77
CA ILE A 31 -25.22 1.66 17.12
C ILE A 31 -24.38 1.11 15.96
N ALA A 32 -24.20 -0.20 15.93
CA ALA A 32 -23.41 -0.96 14.96
C ALA A 32 -23.59 -0.48 13.52
N LEU A 33 -22.48 -0.17 12.82
CA LEU A 33 -22.50 0.04 11.38
C LEU A 33 -22.74 -1.32 10.70
N PHE A 34 -23.97 -1.57 10.28
CA PHE A 34 -24.33 -2.72 9.47
C PHE A 34 -24.02 -2.43 7.99
N ALA A 35 -22.98 -3.06 7.44
CA ALA A 35 -22.81 -3.11 5.99
C ALA A 35 -23.67 -4.26 5.43
N TYR A 36 -24.75 -3.92 4.74
CA TYR A 36 -25.61 -4.86 4.02
C TYR A 36 -25.14 -4.95 2.56
N ASN A 37 -24.56 -6.08 2.16
CA ASN A 37 -24.24 -6.35 0.76
C ASN A 37 -25.29 -7.29 0.14
N ARG A 38 -26.16 -6.74 -0.72
CA ARG A 38 -27.35 -7.39 -1.31
C ARG A 38 -27.10 -8.67 -2.10
N LYS A 39 -25.85 -9.08 -2.34
CA LYS A 39 -25.56 -10.30 -3.12
C LYS A 39 -25.23 -11.56 -2.31
N ASN A 40 -24.92 -11.48 -1.00
CA ASN A 40 -24.46 -12.65 -0.22
C ASN A 40 -25.03 -12.80 1.20
N GLY A 41 -26.10 -12.07 1.58
CA GLY A 41 -26.86 -12.37 2.81
C GLY A 41 -26.07 -12.36 4.13
N MET A 42 -24.93 -11.65 4.21
CA MET A 42 -24.06 -11.67 5.39
C MET A 42 -23.87 -10.28 5.99
N LEU A 43 -24.29 -10.15 7.25
CA LEU A 43 -24.13 -8.97 8.09
C LEU A 43 -22.66 -8.84 8.53
N TYR A 44 -21.96 -7.80 8.09
CA TYR A 44 -20.69 -7.40 8.72
C TYR A 44 -21.00 -6.56 9.95
N LEU A 45 -20.70 -7.07 11.15
CA LEU A 45 -20.65 -6.25 12.36
C LEU A 45 -19.26 -5.61 12.43
N LYS A 46 -19.14 -4.35 12.01
CA LYS A 46 -18.04 -3.49 12.46
C LYS A 46 -18.34 -3.16 13.93
N ILE A 47 -17.87 -4.01 14.86
CA ILE A 47 -18.01 -3.74 16.28
C ILE A 47 -17.08 -2.56 16.59
N ASN A 48 -17.64 -1.37 16.77
CA ASN A 48 -16.88 -0.18 17.18
C ASN A 48 -16.19 -0.45 18.53
N ASP A 49 -14.87 -0.16 18.59
CA ASP A 49 -14.05 -0.16 19.81
C ASP A 49 -14.51 0.89 20.85
N SER A 50 -15.53 1.71 20.53
CA SER A 50 -16.10 2.73 21.42
C SER A 50 -17.06 2.18 22.48
N THR A 51 -17.42 0.90 22.42
CA THR A 51 -18.20 0.29 23.52
C THR A 51 -17.31 0.17 24.76
N SER A 52 -17.80 0.64 25.92
CA SER A 52 -17.12 0.69 27.22
C SER A 52 -16.53 -0.65 27.71
N TYR A 53 -16.85 -1.73 26.99
CA TYR A 53 -16.40 -3.10 27.16
C TYR A 53 -15.00 -3.40 26.59
N CYS A 54 -14.49 -2.55 25.69
CA CYS A 54 -13.23 -2.76 24.95
C CYS A 54 -11.95 -2.30 25.69
N ARG A 55 -12.03 -1.83 26.94
CA ARG A 55 -10.85 -1.36 27.71
C ARG A 55 -10.45 -2.34 28.82
N SER A 56 -9.94 -3.52 28.46
CA SER A 56 -9.75 -4.65 29.39
C SER A 56 -8.40 -4.74 30.12
N LYS A 57 -7.53 -3.72 30.08
CA LYS A 57 -6.30 -3.73 30.91
C LYS A 57 -6.41 -2.99 32.23
N SER A 58 -7.31 -2.01 32.38
CA SER A 58 -7.25 -1.05 33.51
C SER A 58 -8.42 -1.10 34.49
N LYS A 59 -9.35 -2.06 34.39
CA LYS A 59 -10.58 -2.07 35.22
C LYS A 59 -10.92 -3.38 35.93
N THR A 60 -10.32 -4.52 35.58
CA THR A 60 -10.62 -5.79 36.26
C THR A 60 -9.98 -5.81 37.65
N PRO A 61 -10.76 -5.89 38.74
CA PRO A 61 -10.19 -5.96 40.08
C PRO A 61 -9.40 -7.26 40.27
N LYS A 62 -8.23 -7.20 40.92
CA LYS A 62 -7.47 -8.42 41.24
C LYS A 62 -8.30 -9.45 42.02
N SER A 63 -9.28 -8.99 42.82
CA SER A 63 -10.15 -9.84 43.62
C SER A 63 -11.07 -10.75 42.82
N VAL A 64 -11.34 -10.46 41.54
CA VAL A 64 -12.15 -11.34 40.67
C VAL A 64 -11.28 -12.26 39.81
N GLU A 65 -9.95 -12.19 39.94
CA GLU A 65 -9.00 -13.01 39.20
C GLU A 65 -8.49 -14.19 40.03
N ASN A 66 -9.14 -14.50 41.16
CA ASN A 66 -8.76 -15.61 42.04
C ASN A 66 -9.22 -16.96 41.51
N SER A 67 -10.32 -17.00 40.75
CA SER A 67 -10.84 -18.21 40.14
C SER A 67 -11.41 -17.93 38.75
N ILE A 68 -11.53 -19.01 37.96
CA ILE A 68 -12.14 -18.94 36.62
C ILE A 68 -13.59 -18.47 36.69
N ASN A 69 -14.37 -18.96 37.67
CA ASN A 69 -15.79 -18.66 37.81
C ASN A 69 -16.01 -17.17 38.15
N GLU A 70 -15.28 -16.63 39.13
CA GLU A 70 -15.38 -15.22 39.51
C GLU A 70 -15.02 -14.28 38.35
N LEU A 71 -13.97 -14.62 37.60
CA LEU A 71 -13.58 -13.84 36.44
C LEU A 71 -14.65 -13.90 35.35
N ALA A 72 -15.16 -15.10 35.06
CA ALA A 72 -16.22 -15.29 34.08
C ALA A 72 -17.50 -14.52 34.46
N ASP A 73 -17.92 -14.56 35.73
CA ASP A 73 -19.03 -13.78 36.28
C ASP A 73 -18.83 -12.29 36.06
N TYR A 74 -17.65 -11.78 36.42
CA TYR A 74 -17.34 -10.36 36.30
C TYR A 74 -17.36 -9.89 34.84
N LEU A 75 -16.70 -10.62 33.94
CA LEU A 75 -16.59 -10.26 32.52
C LEU A 75 -17.94 -10.40 31.78
N ALA A 76 -18.79 -11.35 32.19
CA ALA A 76 -20.12 -11.54 31.61
C ALA A 76 -21.15 -10.52 32.13
N LYS A 77 -20.97 -9.94 33.33
CA LYS A 77 -21.96 -9.06 33.98
C LYS A 77 -22.49 -7.91 33.10
N PRO A 78 -21.67 -7.17 32.34
CA PRO A 78 -22.18 -6.09 31.49
C PRO A 78 -22.64 -6.56 30.09
N ALA A 79 -22.45 -7.84 29.75
CA ALA A 79 -22.82 -8.39 28.45
C ALA A 79 -24.33 -8.61 28.35
N LYS A 80 -24.91 -8.26 27.20
CA LYS A 80 -26.34 -8.43 26.89
C LYS A 80 -26.62 -9.66 26.04
N SER A 81 -25.59 -10.34 25.57
CA SER A 81 -25.69 -11.54 24.74
C SER A 81 -24.51 -12.48 24.96
N GLU A 82 -24.68 -13.76 24.59
CA GLU A 82 -23.60 -14.76 24.57
C GLU A 82 -22.42 -14.31 23.71
N LEU A 83 -22.71 -13.67 22.56
CA LEU A 83 -21.70 -13.09 21.68
C LEU A 83 -20.87 -12.02 22.40
N GLU A 84 -21.51 -11.13 23.15
CA GLU A 84 -20.80 -10.14 23.95
C GLU A 84 -19.98 -10.81 25.05
N THR A 85 -20.52 -11.81 25.77
CA THR A 85 -19.74 -12.56 26.76
C THR A 85 -18.48 -13.18 26.17
N ILE A 86 -18.60 -13.87 25.03
CA ILE A 86 -17.47 -14.44 24.28
C ILE A 86 -16.45 -13.35 23.89
N ARG A 87 -16.94 -12.19 23.48
CA ARG A 87 -16.12 -11.02 23.12
C ARG A 87 -15.27 -10.53 24.29
N SER A 88 -15.80 -10.36 25.50
CA SER A 88 -14.91 -9.92 26.61
C SER A 88 -13.96 -11.01 27.05
N PHE A 89 -14.31 -12.29 26.98
CA PHE A 89 -13.35 -13.35 27.29
C PHE A 89 -12.14 -13.26 26.37
N TYR A 90 -12.39 -13.12 25.06
CA TYR A 90 -11.35 -12.89 24.07
C TYR A 90 -10.53 -11.63 24.37
N VAL A 91 -11.21 -10.48 24.51
CA VAL A 91 -10.55 -9.18 24.74
C VAL A 91 -9.77 -9.16 26.06
N TRP A 92 -10.26 -9.79 27.11
CA TRP A 92 -9.57 -9.87 28.39
C TRP A 92 -8.32 -10.77 28.27
N ILE A 93 -8.43 -11.97 27.68
CA ILE A 93 -7.27 -12.86 27.53
C ILE A 93 -6.18 -12.19 26.69
N CYS A 94 -6.53 -11.65 25.52
CA CYS A 94 -5.57 -11.02 24.62
C CYS A 94 -4.86 -9.83 25.28
N ASN A 95 -5.52 -9.11 26.18
CA ASN A 95 -4.93 -7.97 26.89
C ASN A 95 -4.19 -8.32 28.19
N ASN A 96 -4.50 -9.45 28.83
CA ASN A 96 -3.98 -9.78 30.17
C ASN A 96 -3.03 -10.96 30.21
N ILE A 97 -2.95 -11.79 29.17
CA ILE A 97 -2.00 -12.90 29.08
C ILE A 97 -0.87 -12.53 28.10
N SER A 98 0.36 -12.87 28.46
CA SER A 98 1.55 -12.73 27.63
C SER A 98 2.05 -14.08 27.11
N TYR A 99 2.55 -14.14 25.88
CA TYR A 99 3.10 -15.37 25.35
C TYR A 99 4.47 -15.66 25.96
N ASN A 100 4.66 -16.88 26.46
CA ASN A 100 5.91 -17.34 27.05
C ASN A 100 6.89 -17.78 25.95
N ALA A 101 7.48 -16.80 25.27
CA ALA A 101 8.45 -17.03 24.20
C ALA A 101 9.65 -17.86 24.67
N THR A 102 10.15 -17.58 25.89
CA THR A 102 11.27 -18.32 26.48
C THR A 102 10.96 -19.82 26.56
N ALA A 103 9.83 -20.19 27.15
CA ALA A 103 9.44 -21.60 27.28
C ALA A 103 9.22 -22.27 25.92
N PHE A 104 8.65 -21.54 24.96
CA PHE A 104 8.46 -22.02 23.60
C PHE A 104 9.80 -22.35 22.91
N PHE A 105 10.78 -21.45 22.98
CA PHE A 105 12.07 -21.65 22.31
C PHE A 105 13.04 -22.57 23.05
N SER A 106 12.94 -22.68 24.38
CA SER A 106 13.76 -23.60 25.17
C SER A 106 13.21 -25.02 25.21
N GLY A 107 11.96 -25.23 24.77
CA GLY A 107 11.26 -26.51 24.90
C GLY A 107 10.90 -26.87 26.35
N THR A 108 10.97 -25.92 27.29
CA THR A 108 10.58 -26.17 28.69
C THR A 108 9.07 -26.13 28.86
N SER A 109 8.55 -26.92 29.81
CA SER A 109 7.11 -26.96 30.11
C SER A 109 6.58 -25.59 30.56
N ALA A 110 5.68 -25.02 29.77
CA ALA A 110 4.93 -23.83 30.16
C ALA A 110 3.74 -24.19 31.05
N VAL A 111 3.28 -23.24 31.87
CA VAL A 111 2.03 -23.39 32.64
C VAL A 111 0.84 -23.32 31.68
N THR A 112 0.07 -24.40 31.56
CA THR A 112 -1.09 -24.47 30.64
C THR A 112 -2.43 -24.70 31.36
N GLU A 113 -2.41 -25.03 32.65
CA GLU A 113 -3.63 -25.18 33.44
C GLU A 113 -4.34 -23.82 33.61
N PRO A 114 -5.66 -23.69 33.35
CA PRO A 114 -6.35 -22.40 33.35
C PRO A 114 -6.13 -21.53 34.60
N SER A 115 -6.19 -22.13 35.80
CA SER A 115 -5.94 -21.41 37.06
C SER A 115 -4.49 -20.95 37.18
N GLY A 116 -3.54 -21.77 36.71
CA GLY A 116 -2.13 -21.44 36.63
C GLY A 116 -1.86 -20.28 35.67
N VAL A 117 -2.46 -20.30 34.48
CA VAL A 117 -2.36 -19.22 33.48
C VAL A 117 -2.97 -17.93 34.01
N LEU A 118 -4.15 -18.02 34.65
CA LEU A 118 -4.80 -16.87 35.28
C LEU A 118 -3.91 -16.21 36.35
N LYS A 119 -3.17 -17.01 37.11
CA LYS A 119 -2.24 -16.54 38.15
C LYS A 119 -0.93 -15.99 37.56
N SER A 120 -0.30 -16.71 36.62
CA SER A 120 1.00 -16.35 36.05
C SER A 120 0.90 -15.21 35.03
N LYS A 121 -0.28 -14.99 34.44
CA LYS A 121 -0.50 -14.10 33.29
C LYS A 121 0.39 -14.43 32.08
N SER A 122 0.86 -15.67 31.99
CA SER A 122 1.83 -16.08 30.96
C SER A 122 1.67 -17.56 30.59
N SER A 123 1.63 -17.86 29.29
CA SER A 123 1.50 -19.22 28.77
C SER A 123 1.92 -19.34 27.29
N VAL A 124 1.83 -20.55 26.74
CA VAL A 124 1.89 -20.83 25.29
C VAL A 124 0.47 -21.08 24.75
N CYS A 125 0.33 -21.33 23.44
CA CYS A 125 -0.97 -21.47 22.75
C CYS A 125 -1.97 -22.39 23.47
N GLU A 126 -1.50 -23.55 23.95
CA GLU A 126 -2.32 -24.51 24.71
C GLU A 126 -2.99 -23.88 25.94
N GLY A 127 -2.25 -23.09 26.74
CA GLY A 127 -2.82 -22.48 27.94
C GLY A 127 -3.74 -21.28 27.66
N TYR A 128 -3.49 -20.55 26.57
CA TYR A 128 -4.44 -19.55 26.05
C TYR A 128 -5.77 -20.22 25.70
N ALA A 129 -5.72 -21.29 24.91
CA ALA A 129 -6.91 -21.98 24.43
C ALA A 129 -7.68 -22.69 25.57
N ARG A 130 -6.96 -23.26 26.55
CA ARG A 130 -7.58 -23.88 27.75
C ARG A 130 -8.21 -22.84 28.67
N LEU A 131 -7.59 -21.68 28.87
CA LEU A 131 -8.15 -20.61 29.68
C LEU A 131 -9.45 -20.07 29.06
N PHE A 132 -9.45 -19.82 27.75
CA PHE A 132 -10.66 -19.37 27.05
C PHE A 132 -11.78 -20.42 27.14
N GLN A 133 -11.46 -21.70 26.92
CA GLN A 133 -12.45 -22.78 27.07
C GLN A 133 -13.01 -22.85 28.50
N ALA A 134 -12.18 -22.70 29.53
CA ALA A 134 -12.62 -22.74 30.93
C ALA A 134 -13.59 -21.59 31.27
N LEU A 135 -13.36 -20.37 30.75
CA LEU A 135 -14.29 -19.25 30.89
C LEU A 135 -15.63 -19.53 30.20
N CYS A 136 -15.61 -20.11 28.99
CA CYS A 136 -16.82 -20.51 28.28
C CYS A 136 -17.61 -21.57 29.07
N VAL A 137 -16.94 -22.60 29.58
CA VAL A 137 -17.56 -23.66 30.40
C VAL A 137 -18.22 -23.08 31.65
N ALA A 138 -17.57 -22.13 32.33
CA ALA A 138 -18.13 -21.43 33.49
C ALA A 138 -19.43 -20.66 33.16
N LYS A 139 -19.69 -20.38 31.89
CA LYS A 139 -20.92 -19.74 31.38
C LYS A 139 -21.83 -20.63 30.56
N ASN A 140 -21.61 -21.94 30.59
CA ASN A 140 -22.37 -22.91 29.79
C ASN A 140 -22.34 -22.62 28.28
N ILE A 141 -21.28 -21.96 27.81
CA ILE A 141 -21.06 -21.66 26.40
C ILE A 141 -20.34 -22.85 25.78
N LYS A 142 -20.94 -23.45 24.76
CA LYS A 142 -20.36 -24.58 24.03
C LYS A 142 -19.05 -24.14 23.35
N CYS A 143 -17.94 -24.69 23.82
CA CYS A 143 -16.60 -24.35 23.38
C CYS A 143 -15.72 -25.60 23.34
N GLN A 144 -14.95 -25.75 22.26
CA GLN A 144 -14.01 -26.85 22.08
C GLN A 144 -12.63 -26.30 21.76
N LYS A 145 -11.62 -26.82 22.45
CA LYS A 145 -10.22 -26.62 22.08
C LYS A 145 -9.90 -27.50 20.88
N ILE A 146 -9.30 -26.91 19.84
CA ILE A 146 -8.83 -27.59 18.65
C ILE A 146 -7.30 -27.52 18.64
N SER A 147 -6.66 -28.62 18.28
CA SER A 147 -5.23 -28.67 17.97
C SER A 147 -5.06 -28.88 16.47
N GLY A 148 -3.90 -28.50 15.94
CA GLY A 148 -3.62 -28.68 14.53
C GLY A 148 -2.27 -28.13 14.09
N PHE A 149 -2.14 -27.98 12.78
CA PHE A 149 -0.95 -27.40 12.16
C PHE A 149 -1.16 -25.90 11.93
N SER A 150 -0.10 -25.13 12.08
CA SER A 150 -0.10 -23.70 11.83
C SER A 150 0.96 -23.28 10.81
N LYS A 151 0.68 -22.21 10.07
CA LYS A 151 1.71 -21.48 9.31
C LYS A 151 2.23 -20.31 10.15
N GLY A 152 2.66 -20.56 11.38
CA GLY A 152 3.10 -19.56 12.36
C GLY A 152 4.55 -19.12 12.24
N TYR A 153 5.15 -18.64 13.34
CA TYR A 153 6.56 -18.19 13.42
C TYR A 153 7.57 -19.23 12.92
N GLY A 154 7.30 -20.52 13.15
CA GLY A 154 8.18 -21.61 12.75
C GLY A 154 8.00 -22.09 11.30
N HIS A 155 7.00 -21.57 10.57
CA HIS A 155 6.72 -22.00 9.20
C HIS A 155 7.83 -21.57 8.26
N GLN A 156 8.31 -22.50 7.44
CA GLN A 156 9.25 -22.23 6.36
C GLN A 156 8.54 -22.44 5.03
N LEU A 157 8.65 -21.48 4.12
CA LEU A 157 8.03 -21.59 2.80
C LEU A 157 8.55 -22.82 2.04
N GLY A 158 7.65 -23.53 1.39
CA GLY A 158 7.91 -24.79 0.70
C GLY A 158 7.84 -26.03 1.61
N THR A 159 7.56 -25.88 2.90
CA THR A 159 7.39 -27.03 3.81
C THR A 159 6.12 -27.79 3.47
N ILE A 160 6.25 -29.10 3.24
CA ILE A 160 5.10 -30.00 3.06
C ILE A 160 4.80 -30.69 4.39
N LEU A 161 3.64 -30.39 4.97
CA LEU A 161 3.16 -31.01 6.19
C LEU A 161 2.47 -32.34 5.88
N SER A 162 2.52 -33.25 6.84
CA SER A 162 1.87 -34.55 6.80
C SER A 162 1.25 -34.89 8.16
N TYR A 163 0.31 -35.83 8.18
CA TYR A 163 -0.33 -36.29 9.42
C TYR A 163 0.61 -37.01 10.39
N GLN A 164 1.86 -37.30 9.98
CA GLN A 164 2.91 -37.84 10.84
C GLN A 164 3.62 -36.74 11.66
N ASN A 165 3.51 -35.48 11.24
CA ASN A 165 4.06 -34.36 11.99
C ASN A 165 3.22 -34.13 13.26
N LYS A 166 3.88 -33.69 14.34
CA LYS A 166 3.17 -33.26 15.55
C LYS A 166 2.46 -31.94 15.27
N THR A 167 1.25 -31.80 15.79
CA THR A 167 0.54 -30.51 15.82
C THR A 167 1.36 -29.48 16.60
N ASP A 168 1.46 -28.26 16.09
CA ASP A 168 2.29 -27.19 16.63
C ASP A 168 1.47 -26.04 17.24
N HIS A 169 0.14 -26.09 17.13
CA HIS A 169 -0.73 -25.02 17.60
C HIS A 169 -2.06 -25.50 18.18
N ALA A 170 -2.68 -24.65 19.00
CA ALA A 170 -3.97 -24.89 19.64
C ALA A 170 -4.79 -23.60 19.74
N TRP A 171 -6.08 -23.70 19.42
CA TRP A 171 -7.06 -22.60 19.40
C TRP A 171 -8.43 -23.09 19.88
N ASN A 172 -9.46 -22.25 19.78
CA ASN A 172 -10.83 -22.61 20.14
C ASN A 172 -11.83 -22.47 18.99
N ILE A 173 -12.92 -23.21 19.12
CA ILE A 173 -14.18 -22.93 18.42
C ILE A 173 -15.29 -22.78 19.45
N VAL A 174 -16.24 -21.90 19.16
CA VAL A 174 -17.42 -21.65 19.99
C VAL A 174 -18.69 -21.79 19.16
N PHE A 175 -19.74 -22.36 19.74
CA PHE A 175 -21.05 -22.37 19.11
C PHE A 175 -21.81 -21.13 19.57
N VAL A 176 -22.03 -20.19 18.66
CA VAL A 176 -22.70 -18.91 18.95
C VAL A 176 -23.60 -18.54 17.77
N SER A 177 -24.79 -18.03 18.07
CA SER A 177 -25.79 -17.66 17.04
C SER A 177 -26.07 -18.79 16.03
N GLY A 178 -26.20 -20.02 16.54
CA GLY A 178 -26.61 -21.20 15.76
C GLY A 178 -25.51 -21.88 14.94
N LYS A 179 -24.23 -21.52 15.14
CA LYS A 179 -23.13 -22.02 14.31
C LYS A 179 -21.78 -21.99 15.04
N TRP A 180 -20.91 -22.93 14.69
CA TRP A 180 -19.52 -22.94 15.16
C TRP A 180 -18.72 -21.80 14.52
N ARG A 181 -17.81 -21.21 15.30
CA ARG A 181 -16.97 -20.07 14.94
C ARG A 181 -15.60 -20.17 15.59
N PHE A 182 -14.55 -19.79 14.86
CA PHE A 182 -13.18 -19.79 15.38
C PHE A 182 -12.94 -18.66 16.38
N ILE A 183 -12.16 -18.96 17.41
CA ILE A 183 -11.59 -17.98 18.34
C ILE A 183 -10.12 -18.34 18.51
N GLU A 184 -9.23 -17.41 18.19
CA GLU A 184 -7.80 -17.62 18.39
C GLU A 184 -7.16 -16.52 19.26
N THR A 185 -6.96 -16.85 20.53
CA THR A 185 -6.55 -15.87 21.56
C THR A 185 -5.04 -15.65 21.62
N THR A 186 -4.23 -16.60 21.16
CA THR A 186 -2.77 -16.49 21.16
C THR A 186 -2.34 -15.45 20.12
N TRP A 187 -2.74 -15.65 18.87
CA TRP A 187 -2.42 -14.71 17.79
C TRP A 187 -3.30 -13.45 17.83
N GLY A 188 -4.45 -13.51 18.52
CA GLY A 188 -5.24 -12.34 18.88
C GLY A 188 -4.57 -11.39 19.89
N ALA A 189 -3.62 -11.91 20.69
CA ALA A 189 -2.90 -11.14 21.71
C ALA A 189 -1.64 -10.44 21.19
N GLY A 190 -1.06 -10.92 20.09
CA GLY A 190 0.19 -10.42 19.52
C GLY A 190 0.95 -11.49 18.74
N HIS A 191 2.24 -11.27 18.56
CA HIS A 191 3.09 -12.14 17.75
C HIS A 191 4.50 -12.28 18.35
N ILE A 192 5.30 -13.20 17.79
CA ILE A 192 6.72 -13.32 18.10
C ILE A 192 7.53 -12.61 17.03
N ASP A 193 8.45 -11.73 17.46
CA ASP A 193 9.31 -10.98 16.55
C ASP A 193 10.61 -11.74 16.18
N ASN A 194 11.40 -11.14 15.28
CA ASN A 194 12.68 -11.71 14.85
C ASN A 194 13.70 -11.86 15.99
N LYS A 195 13.50 -11.15 17.11
CA LYS A 195 14.33 -11.26 18.32
C LYS A 195 13.85 -12.38 19.26
N ARG A 196 12.88 -13.19 18.83
CA ARG A 196 12.27 -14.27 19.61
C ARG A 196 11.57 -13.76 20.87
N THR A 197 11.03 -12.53 20.82
CA THR A 197 10.30 -11.91 21.93
C THR A 197 8.82 -11.74 21.58
N PHE A 198 7.97 -11.83 22.61
CA PHE A 198 6.54 -11.59 22.43
C PHE A 198 6.25 -10.10 22.35
N VAL A 199 5.71 -9.67 21.21
CA VAL A 199 5.21 -8.32 20.99
C VAL A 199 3.69 -8.35 21.15
N LYS A 200 3.20 -7.64 22.17
CA LYS A 200 1.77 -7.53 22.41
C LYS A 200 1.15 -6.59 21.37
N GLU A 201 0.25 -7.13 20.57
CA GLU A 201 -0.44 -6.40 19.50
C GLU A 201 -1.84 -6.98 19.36
N PHE A 202 -2.81 -6.36 20.04
CA PHE A 202 -4.18 -6.83 20.03
C PHE A 202 -4.78 -6.70 18.63
N THR A 203 -5.40 -7.75 18.12
CA THR A 203 -6.15 -7.73 16.86
C THR A 203 -7.54 -8.33 17.02
N ASN A 204 -8.51 -7.81 16.27
CA ASN A 204 -9.85 -8.37 16.17
C ASN A 204 -9.98 -9.44 15.09
N PHE A 205 -8.98 -9.60 14.22
CA PHE A 205 -9.02 -10.55 13.11
C PHE A 205 -9.32 -11.99 13.56
N TYR A 206 -8.77 -12.40 14.71
CA TYR A 206 -8.91 -13.74 15.28
C TYR A 206 -10.17 -13.95 16.15
N PHE A 207 -11.09 -12.98 16.18
CA PHE A 207 -12.38 -13.10 16.84
C PHE A 207 -13.48 -13.46 15.82
N LEU A 208 -13.98 -14.70 15.88
CA LEU A 208 -15.00 -15.21 14.95
C LEU A 208 -14.57 -15.16 13.48
N THR A 209 -13.29 -15.44 13.23
CA THR A 209 -12.69 -15.45 11.89
C THR A 209 -13.45 -16.36 10.95
N LYS A 210 -13.60 -15.92 9.71
CA LYS A 210 -14.26 -16.73 8.68
C LYS A 210 -13.43 -17.98 8.38
N PRO A 211 -14.06 -19.16 8.19
CA PRO A 211 -13.35 -20.39 7.88
C PRO A 211 -12.41 -20.28 6.68
N GLU A 212 -12.80 -19.53 5.64
CA GLU A 212 -12.00 -19.35 4.43
C GLU A 212 -10.70 -18.57 4.67
N HIS A 213 -10.67 -17.71 5.69
CA HIS A 213 -9.47 -16.98 6.09
C HIS A 213 -8.65 -17.74 7.13
N PHE A 214 -9.32 -18.46 8.02
CA PHE A 214 -8.67 -19.20 9.11
C PHE A 214 -7.90 -20.41 8.58
N ILE A 215 -8.41 -21.10 7.55
CA ILE A 215 -7.75 -22.27 6.96
C ILE A 215 -6.42 -21.93 6.26
N GLU A 216 -6.17 -20.67 5.92
CA GLU A 216 -4.91 -20.26 5.25
C GLU A 216 -3.69 -20.38 6.18
N ASP A 217 -3.89 -20.37 7.50
CA ASP A 217 -2.82 -20.50 8.49
C ASP A 217 -3.10 -21.43 9.67
N HIS A 218 -4.30 -22.00 9.78
CA HIS A 218 -4.66 -22.99 10.79
C HIS A 218 -5.37 -24.19 10.16
N PHE A 219 -4.74 -25.37 10.25
CA PHE A 219 -5.30 -26.63 9.79
C PHE A 219 -5.67 -27.53 10.99
N PRO A 220 -6.98 -27.72 11.28
CA PRO A 220 -7.44 -28.62 12.33
C PRO A 220 -6.94 -30.06 12.13
N TYR A 221 -6.37 -30.63 13.20
CA TYR A 221 -6.05 -32.05 13.28
C TYR A 221 -6.13 -32.51 14.74
N ILE A 222 -7.24 -33.13 15.10
CA ILE A 222 -7.57 -33.53 16.47
C ILE A 222 -7.53 -35.05 16.63
N ASN A 223 -7.04 -35.52 17.78
CA ASN A 223 -7.05 -36.94 18.19
C ASN A 223 -6.41 -37.93 17.20
N ASN A 224 -5.52 -37.46 16.33
CA ASN A 224 -4.97 -38.24 15.21
C ASN A 224 -6.03 -38.82 14.27
N ASP A 225 -7.20 -38.18 14.18
CA ASP A 225 -8.33 -38.61 13.34
C ASP A 225 -8.48 -37.66 12.15
N VAL A 226 -8.08 -38.14 10.96
CA VAL A 226 -8.15 -37.34 9.73
C VAL A 226 -9.59 -37.06 9.32
N GLU A 227 -10.48 -38.05 9.38
CA GLU A 227 -11.87 -37.89 8.89
C GLU A 227 -12.69 -37.05 9.86
N GLY A 228 -12.60 -37.32 11.17
CA GLY A 228 -13.25 -36.51 12.20
C GLY A 228 -12.68 -35.09 12.30
N SER A 229 -11.47 -34.83 11.79
CA SER A 229 -10.91 -33.47 11.76
C SER A 229 -11.49 -32.59 10.65
N LYS A 230 -12.05 -33.17 9.58
CA LYS A 230 -12.52 -32.41 8.41
C LYS A 230 -13.66 -31.45 8.75
N GLU A 231 -14.57 -31.85 9.63
CA GLU A 231 -15.70 -31.00 10.04
C GLU A 231 -15.24 -29.74 10.79
N TRP A 232 -14.11 -29.82 11.50
CA TRP A 232 -13.56 -28.72 12.28
C TRP A 232 -12.86 -27.64 11.44
N GLN A 233 -12.73 -27.86 10.14
CA GLN A 233 -12.35 -26.78 9.21
C GLN A 233 -13.49 -25.77 9.01
N LEU A 234 -14.74 -26.16 9.32
CA LEU A 234 -15.95 -25.33 9.13
C LEU A 234 -16.15 -24.86 7.66
N LEU A 235 -15.51 -25.53 6.71
CA LEU A 235 -15.60 -25.27 5.29
C LEU A 235 -16.64 -26.18 4.64
N ARG A 236 -17.35 -25.65 3.63
CA ARG A 236 -18.25 -26.47 2.79
C ARG A 236 -17.49 -27.57 2.05
N LYS A 237 -16.26 -27.28 1.63
CA LYS A 237 -15.34 -28.24 1.02
C LYS A 237 -14.03 -28.20 1.82
N PRO A 238 -13.79 -29.20 2.68
CA PRO A 238 -12.54 -29.30 3.42
C PRO A 238 -11.32 -29.36 2.48
N VAL A 239 -10.24 -28.72 2.91
CA VAL A 239 -8.93 -28.66 2.25
C VAL A 239 -8.09 -29.84 2.74
N SER A 240 -7.25 -30.40 1.88
CA SER A 240 -6.29 -31.45 2.25
C SER A 240 -5.07 -30.85 2.95
N ILE A 241 -4.33 -31.64 3.73
CA ILE A 241 -3.08 -31.16 4.35
C ILE A 241 -2.02 -30.77 3.29
N GLU A 242 -2.04 -31.43 2.13
CA GLU A 242 -1.14 -31.12 1.02
C GLU A 242 -1.47 -29.76 0.40
N ASP A 243 -2.75 -29.51 0.12
CA ASP A 243 -3.22 -28.21 -0.39
C ASP A 243 -2.95 -27.10 0.63
N PHE A 244 -3.24 -27.34 1.91
CA PHE A 244 -2.93 -26.42 3.00
C PHE A 244 -1.44 -26.06 3.00
N SER A 245 -0.56 -27.08 2.92
CA SER A 245 0.89 -26.88 2.91
C SER A 245 1.34 -25.99 1.77
N LYS A 246 0.78 -26.17 0.56
CA LYS A 246 1.15 -25.39 -0.62
C LYS A 246 0.52 -24.01 -0.68
N THR A 247 -0.66 -23.81 -0.09
CA THR A 247 -1.44 -22.58 -0.22
C THR A 247 -0.70 -21.37 0.34
N LEU A 248 -0.73 -20.26 -0.39
CA LEU A 248 -0.17 -18.98 0.02
C LEU A 248 -0.85 -18.48 1.31
N LYS A 249 -0.05 -18.18 2.32
CA LYS A 249 -0.51 -17.45 3.50
C LYS A 249 -0.50 -15.95 3.23
N THR A 250 -1.64 -15.29 3.42
CA THR A 250 -1.71 -13.82 3.49
C THR A 250 -1.73 -13.34 4.95
N THR A 251 -1.28 -12.11 5.22
CA THR A 251 -1.34 -11.56 6.58
C THR A 251 -2.75 -11.12 6.93
N ASN A 252 -3.04 -10.97 8.23
CA ASN A 252 -4.33 -10.43 8.69
C ASN A 252 -4.66 -9.09 8.06
N VAL A 253 -3.65 -8.22 7.92
CA VAL A 253 -3.78 -6.91 7.29
C VAL A 253 -4.19 -7.04 5.83
N ALA A 254 -3.55 -7.93 5.06
CA ALA A 254 -3.92 -8.17 3.67
C ALA A 254 -5.39 -8.64 3.55
N ARG A 255 -5.81 -9.57 4.40
CA ARG A 255 -7.20 -10.09 4.42
C ARG A 255 -8.21 -9.03 4.83
N ASP A 256 -7.92 -8.25 5.87
CA ASP A 256 -8.76 -7.15 6.35
C ASP A 256 -8.91 -6.05 5.29
N TRP A 257 -7.86 -5.82 4.49
CA TRP A 257 -7.90 -4.85 3.40
C TRP A 257 -8.49 -5.42 2.10
N GLY A 258 -8.78 -6.71 2.05
CA GLY A 258 -9.30 -7.40 0.88
C GLY A 258 -8.27 -7.53 -0.25
N VAL A 259 -6.99 -7.61 0.09
CA VAL A 259 -5.89 -7.86 -0.85
C VAL A 259 -5.82 -9.36 -1.16
N ILE A 260 -5.77 -9.70 -2.45
CA ILE A 260 -5.70 -11.07 -2.93
C ILE A 260 -4.61 -11.22 -4.01
N PHE A 261 -4.18 -12.46 -4.23
CA PHE A 261 -3.14 -12.80 -5.21
C PHE A 261 -3.67 -13.84 -6.23
N PRO A 262 -4.47 -13.42 -7.22
CA PRO A 262 -5.20 -14.36 -8.08
C PRO A 262 -4.31 -15.23 -8.98
N SER A 263 -3.12 -14.74 -9.34
CA SER A 263 -2.23 -15.44 -10.27
C SER A 263 -1.52 -16.66 -9.68
N HIS A 264 -1.17 -16.62 -8.39
CA HIS A 264 -0.36 -17.63 -7.73
C HIS A 264 -0.92 -17.86 -6.32
N GLN A 265 -1.71 -18.92 -6.18
CA GLN A 265 -2.32 -19.28 -4.89
C GLN A 265 -1.41 -20.19 -4.05
N ASN A 266 -0.24 -20.57 -4.57
CA ASN A 266 0.74 -21.36 -3.84
C ASN A 266 1.90 -20.48 -3.38
N GLU A 267 2.46 -20.79 -2.21
CA GLU A 267 3.58 -20.05 -1.62
C GLU A 267 4.90 -20.23 -2.39
N VAL A 268 5.02 -21.28 -3.21
CA VAL A 268 6.18 -21.52 -4.08
C VAL A 268 5.83 -21.18 -5.53
N VAL A 269 6.61 -20.28 -6.14
CA VAL A 269 6.49 -19.87 -7.54
C VAL A 269 7.71 -20.33 -8.31
N LYS A 270 7.52 -21.24 -9.26
CA LYS A 270 8.57 -21.67 -10.18
C LYS A 270 8.72 -20.67 -11.31
N VAL A 271 9.95 -20.26 -11.61
CA VAL A 271 10.26 -19.23 -12.60
C VAL A 271 11.20 -19.78 -13.66
N ASP A 272 10.75 -19.73 -14.92
CA ASP A 272 11.58 -19.91 -16.11
C ASP A 272 11.83 -18.51 -16.70
N ARG A 273 13.04 -17.97 -16.50
CA ARG A 273 13.49 -16.61 -16.88
C ARG A 273 12.77 -15.44 -16.20
N LYS A 274 11.44 -15.44 -16.22
CA LYS A 274 10.60 -14.33 -15.72
C LYS A 274 9.26 -14.84 -15.20
N ALA A 275 8.74 -14.19 -14.15
CA ALA A 275 7.40 -14.45 -13.63
C ALA A 275 6.65 -13.15 -13.31
N SER A 276 5.33 -13.23 -13.33
CA SER A 276 4.45 -12.11 -13.01
C SER A 276 3.39 -12.54 -12.00
N ILE A 277 3.43 -11.93 -10.82
CA ILE A 277 2.44 -12.12 -9.76
C ILE A 277 1.44 -10.96 -9.83
N SER A 278 0.18 -11.28 -10.09
CA SER A 278 -0.94 -10.35 -9.98
C SER A 278 -1.41 -10.24 -8.53
N MET A 279 -1.61 -9.00 -8.10
CA MET A 279 -2.21 -8.63 -6.81
C MET A 279 -3.38 -7.69 -7.06
N GLU A 280 -4.50 -7.91 -6.36
CA GLU A 280 -5.70 -7.09 -6.45
C GLU A 280 -6.16 -6.67 -5.05
N SER A 281 -6.54 -5.40 -4.86
CA SER A 281 -7.15 -4.92 -3.63
C SER A 281 -8.63 -4.61 -3.82
N LYS A 282 -9.50 -5.50 -3.33
CA LYS A 282 -10.95 -5.49 -3.64
C LYS A 282 -11.77 -4.52 -2.78
N GLN A 283 -11.30 -4.18 -1.59
CA GLN A 283 -12.07 -3.38 -0.63
C GLN A 283 -11.47 -2.01 -0.39
N ASN A 284 -10.14 -1.91 -0.33
CA ASN A 284 -9.44 -0.67 -0.03
C ASN A 284 -8.41 -0.35 -1.11
N THR A 285 -8.27 0.91 -1.52
CA THR A 285 -7.21 1.28 -2.47
C THR A 285 -5.88 1.40 -1.73
N LEU A 286 -4.87 0.64 -2.15
CA LEU A 286 -3.52 0.78 -1.60
C LEU A 286 -2.89 2.08 -2.11
N THR A 287 -2.42 2.91 -1.19
CA THR A 287 -1.73 4.17 -1.48
C THR A 287 -0.28 3.96 -1.85
N ASN A 288 0.35 2.88 -1.35
CA ASN A 288 1.66 2.42 -1.77
C ASN A 288 1.77 0.88 -1.68
N VAL A 289 2.68 0.32 -2.48
CA VAL A 289 3.04 -1.10 -2.50
C VAL A 289 4.53 -1.18 -2.74
N SER A 290 5.28 -1.93 -1.92
CA SER A 290 6.70 -2.20 -2.18
C SER A 290 7.00 -3.69 -2.05
N VAL A 291 8.21 -4.04 -2.45
CA VAL A 291 8.74 -5.40 -2.37
C VAL A 291 10.16 -5.39 -1.86
N ASN A 292 10.54 -6.48 -1.19
CA ASN A 292 11.93 -6.86 -1.03
C ASN A 292 12.11 -8.25 -1.63
N LEU A 293 13.08 -8.38 -2.54
CA LEU A 293 13.51 -9.67 -3.06
C LEU A 293 14.86 -10.00 -2.47
N TYR A 294 14.95 -11.09 -1.72
CA TYR A 294 16.21 -11.56 -1.14
C TYR A 294 16.71 -12.80 -1.86
N GLY A 295 17.98 -12.80 -2.26
CA GLY A 295 18.65 -14.01 -2.74
C GLY A 295 18.97 -15.00 -1.63
N SER A 296 19.52 -16.15 -2.01
CA SER A 296 19.84 -17.23 -1.07
C SER A 296 20.90 -16.84 -0.02
N SER A 297 21.75 -15.85 -0.30
CA SER A 297 22.71 -15.28 0.66
C SER A 297 22.16 -14.08 1.46
N ARG A 298 20.84 -13.82 1.37
CA ARG A 298 20.14 -12.69 2.01
C ARG A 298 20.57 -11.31 1.50
N GLU A 299 21.21 -11.27 0.34
CA GLU A 299 21.44 -10.05 -0.41
C GLU A 299 20.12 -9.52 -0.98
N LEU A 300 19.95 -8.19 -0.98
CA LEU A 300 18.79 -7.55 -1.58
C LEU A 300 18.98 -7.52 -3.11
N CYS A 301 18.02 -8.05 -3.85
CA CYS A 301 18.01 -8.18 -5.31
C CYS A 301 16.87 -7.35 -5.95
N ASN A 302 16.58 -6.16 -5.41
CA ASN A 302 15.44 -5.36 -5.87
C ASN A 302 15.59 -4.86 -7.31
N GLU A 303 16.80 -4.85 -7.87
CA GLU A 303 17.06 -4.60 -9.29
C GLU A 303 16.45 -5.66 -10.23
N SER A 304 16.00 -6.80 -9.68
CA SER A 304 15.37 -7.91 -10.40
C SER A 304 13.83 -7.91 -10.29
N VAL A 305 13.22 -6.92 -9.63
CA VAL A 305 11.76 -6.87 -9.44
C VAL A 305 11.20 -5.49 -9.74
N VAL A 306 10.01 -5.46 -10.35
CA VAL A 306 9.28 -4.23 -10.58
C VAL A 306 7.80 -4.41 -10.31
N ILE A 307 7.17 -3.38 -9.73
CA ILE A 307 5.73 -3.35 -9.47
C ILE A 307 5.08 -2.36 -10.42
N VAL A 308 4.13 -2.83 -11.22
CA VAL A 308 3.37 -2.01 -12.15
C VAL A 308 1.91 -1.95 -11.68
N LYS A 309 1.38 -0.74 -11.49
CA LYS A 309 -0.03 -0.51 -11.19
C LYS A 309 -0.80 -0.42 -12.50
N ASN A 310 -1.60 -1.44 -12.79
CA ASN A 310 -2.37 -1.55 -14.03
C ASN A 310 -3.65 -0.70 -13.98
N ASN A 311 -4.25 -0.55 -12.79
CA ASN A 311 -5.40 0.32 -12.54
C ASN A 311 -5.50 0.62 -11.03
N TYR A 312 -6.63 1.15 -10.54
CA TYR A 312 -6.79 1.53 -9.13
C TYR A 312 -6.55 0.42 -8.10
N SER A 313 -6.88 -0.83 -8.45
CA SER A 313 -6.84 -1.96 -7.52
C SER A 313 -5.85 -3.05 -7.92
N ASN A 314 -5.37 -3.05 -9.18
CA ASN A 314 -4.60 -4.16 -9.75
C ASN A 314 -3.13 -3.79 -9.94
N TYR A 315 -2.28 -4.69 -9.48
CA TYR A 315 -0.83 -4.57 -9.53
C TYR A 315 -0.24 -5.84 -10.16
N THR A 316 0.81 -5.68 -10.95
CA THR A 316 1.62 -6.77 -11.47
C THR A 316 3.03 -6.62 -10.92
N ILE A 317 3.46 -7.59 -10.13
CA ILE A 317 4.82 -7.71 -9.63
C ILE A 317 5.57 -8.64 -10.57
N THR A 318 6.54 -8.09 -11.29
CA THR A 318 7.34 -8.82 -12.26
C THR A 318 8.70 -9.12 -11.66
N ILE A 319 9.07 -10.40 -11.63
CA ILE A 319 10.36 -10.88 -11.15
C ILE A 319 11.17 -11.40 -12.33
N THR A 320 12.41 -10.94 -12.46
CA THR A 320 13.38 -11.35 -13.49
C THR A 320 14.70 -11.66 -12.80
N PRO A 321 14.87 -12.87 -12.24
CA PRO A 321 16.06 -13.19 -11.46
C PRO A 321 17.35 -13.15 -12.29
N ARG A 322 18.44 -12.67 -11.69
CA ARG A 322 19.77 -12.60 -12.32
C ARG A 322 20.54 -13.92 -12.28
N LYS A 323 20.17 -14.83 -11.37
CA LYS A 323 20.78 -16.15 -11.19
C LYS A 323 19.69 -17.19 -10.96
N THR A 324 19.98 -18.44 -11.29
CA THR A 324 19.16 -19.57 -10.86
C THR A 324 19.26 -19.77 -9.36
N GLY A 325 18.22 -20.31 -8.73
CA GLY A 325 18.21 -20.59 -7.29
C GLY A 325 16.93 -20.11 -6.62
N LYS A 326 17.00 -20.00 -5.28
CA LYS A 326 15.86 -19.63 -4.44
C LYS A 326 15.94 -18.16 -4.03
N TYR A 327 14.81 -17.48 -4.13
CA TYR A 327 14.63 -16.11 -3.66
C TYR A 327 13.41 -16.02 -2.76
N MET A 328 13.46 -15.10 -1.80
CA MET A 328 12.33 -14.78 -0.92
C MET A 328 11.76 -13.43 -1.33
N LEU A 329 10.52 -13.42 -1.82
CA LEU A 329 9.81 -12.21 -2.21
C LEU A 329 8.85 -11.81 -1.09
N GLN A 330 9.13 -10.70 -0.44
CA GLN A 330 8.24 -10.06 0.53
C GLN A 330 7.47 -8.93 -0.15
N ILE A 331 6.15 -8.89 0.08
CA ILE A 331 5.27 -7.87 -0.50
C ILE A 331 4.67 -7.06 0.64
N PHE A 332 4.75 -5.74 0.54
CA PHE A 332 4.26 -4.78 1.52
C PHE A 332 3.23 -3.85 0.89
N GLY A 333 2.26 -3.36 1.66
CA GLY A 333 1.30 -2.37 1.19
C GLY A 333 0.78 -1.49 2.31
N THR A 334 0.27 -0.31 1.96
CA THR A 334 -0.44 0.57 2.90
C THR A 334 -1.65 1.19 2.22
N ILE A 335 -2.70 1.43 2.99
CA ILE A 335 -3.87 2.23 2.59
C ILE A 335 -3.77 3.69 3.08
N ASP A 336 -2.75 4.00 3.88
CA ASP A 336 -2.57 5.30 4.53
C ASP A 336 -1.14 5.81 4.29
N LYS A 337 -1.03 6.96 3.63
CA LYS A 337 0.25 7.59 3.30
C LYS A 337 1.00 8.11 4.54
N SER A 338 0.30 8.32 5.65
CA SER A 338 0.90 8.81 6.91
C SER A 338 1.58 7.72 7.73
N GLN A 339 1.38 6.44 7.38
CA GLN A 339 2.03 5.33 8.07
C GLN A 339 3.52 5.28 7.72
N ASN A 340 4.37 5.43 8.73
CA ASN A 340 5.82 5.35 8.60
C ASN A 340 6.32 3.92 8.33
N VAL A 341 5.52 2.90 8.61
CA VAL A 341 5.87 1.49 8.42
C VAL A 341 4.76 0.84 7.61
N MET A 342 5.16 0.19 6.53
CA MET A 342 4.24 -0.52 5.65
C MET A 342 4.14 -1.98 6.09
N PRO A 343 2.95 -2.49 6.47
CA PRO A 343 2.79 -3.87 6.87
C PRO A 343 3.05 -4.83 5.69
N GLN A 344 3.60 -5.98 6.03
CA GLN A 344 3.74 -7.09 5.06
C GLN A 344 2.36 -7.66 4.74
N LEU A 345 2.12 -7.93 3.45
CA LEU A 345 0.88 -8.51 2.94
C LEU A 345 0.99 -10.03 2.74
N THR A 346 2.13 -10.49 2.24
CA THR A 346 2.43 -11.92 2.02
C THR A 346 3.92 -12.12 1.73
N GLU A 347 4.33 -13.38 1.59
CA GLU A 347 5.67 -13.80 1.21
C GLU A 347 5.60 -15.00 0.25
N TYR A 348 6.47 -15.02 -0.75
CA TYR A 348 6.65 -16.14 -1.68
C TYR A 348 8.08 -16.67 -1.67
N LEU A 349 8.22 -17.97 -1.88
CA LEU A 349 9.46 -18.60 -2.29
C LEU A 349 9.50 -18.69 -3.82
N ILE A 350 10.42 -17.96 -4.43
CA ILE A 350 10.63 -17.96 -5.87
C ILE A 350 11.74 -18.97 -6.20
N GLU A 351 11.42 -19.99 -6.99
CA GLU A 351 12.39 -20.99 -7.47
C GLU A 351 12.73 -20.74 -8.94
N CYS A 352 13.84 -20.05 -9.18
CA CYS A 352 14.32 -19.74 -10.52
C CYS A 352 15.11 -20.90 -11.12
N MET A 353 14.60 -21.45 -12.22
CA MET A 353 15.15 -22.61 -12.92
C MET A 353 16.11 -22.20 -14.06
N SER A 354 15.90 -21.02 -14.63
CA SER A 354 16.64 -20.46 -15.77
C SER A 354 16.56 -18.93 -15.74
N ILE A 355 17.49 -18.26 -16.40
CA ILE A 355 17.59 -16.80 -16.44
C ILE A 355 17.49 -16.28 -17.88
N GLU A 356 17.13 -15.01 -18.03
CA GLU A 356 17.17 -14.32 -19.33
C GLU A 356 18.59 -14.33 -19.92
N ASP A 357 18.70 -14.43 -21.24
CA ASP A 357 19.99 -14.39 -21.96
C ASP A 357 20.71 -13.05 -21.72
N GLU A 358 19.92 -11.98 -21.65
CA GLU A 358 20.38 -10.62 -21.37
C GLU A 358 19.57 -10.02 -20.21
N PHE A 359 20.17 -10.02 -19.02
CA PHE A 359 19.59 -9.37 -17.85
C PHE A 359 19.76 -7.85 -17.93
N MET A 360 18.65 -7.12 -17.77
CA MET A 360 18.63 -5.67 -17.60
C MET A 360 18.04 -5.33 -16.24
N SER A 361 18.81 -4.64 -15.40
CA SER A 361 18.35 -4.14 -14.10
C SER A 361 17.15 -3.20 -14.27
N TYR A 362 16.22 -3.24 -13.33
CA TYR A 362 15.20 -2.19 -13.20
C TYR A 362 15.78 -0.98 -12.44
N PRO A 363 15.33 0.26 -12.75
CA PRO A 363 15.72 1.45 -12.00
C PRO A 363 15.24 1.38 -10.55
N GLU A 364 16.06 1.89 -9.64
CA GLU A 364 15.73 1.93 -8.22
C GLU A 364 14.42 2.69 -7.99
N HIS A 365 13.45 2.04 -7.37
CA HIS A 365 12.17 2.63 -7.05
C HIS A 365 11.54 1.97 -5.83
N SER A 366 11.20 2.80 -4.84
CA SER A 366 10.39 2.37 -3.71
C SER A 366 8.93 2.66 -4.02
N GLY A 367 8.19 1.62 -4.37
CA GLY A 367 6.77 1.75 -4.71
C GLY A 367 6.40 1.03 -6.00
N PHE A 368 5.24 1.38 -6.54
CA PHE A 368 4.81 0.97 -7.86
C PHE A 368 5.08 2.04 -8.92
N TYR A 369 5.26 1.59 -10.15
CA TYR A 369 5.17 2.40 -11.35
C TYR A 369 3.69 2.58 -11.72
N GLY A 370 3.32 3.81 -12.00
CA GLY A 370 1.99 4.25 -12.39
C GLY A 370 1.60 5.57 -11.72
N PRO A 371 0.38 6.04 -11.96
CA PRO A 371 -0.16 7.22 -11.31
C PRO A 371 -0.33 7.01 -9.80
N SER A 372 0.06 8.01 -9.03
CA SER A 372 -0.24 8.08 -7.60
C SER A 372 -1.77 8.09 -7.36
N THR A 373 -2.19 7.76 -6.15
CA THR A 373 -3.62 7.83 -5.78
C THR A 373 -4.18 9.26 -5.79
N ASP A 374 -3.34 10.28 -5.75
CA ASP A 374 -3.72 11.69 -5.73
C ASP A 374 -3.58 12.41 -7.09
N CYS A 375 -3.19 11.70 -8.16
CA CYS A 375 -3.09 12.28 -9.51
C CYS A 375 -4.35 13.05 -9.94
N LYS A 376 -5.55 12.49 -9.69
CA LYS A 376 -6.80 13.18 -10.04
C LYS A 376 -6.98 14.49 -9.27
N LEU A 377 -6.61 14.51 -7.99
CA LEU A 377 -6.69 15.71 -7.14
C LEU A 377 -5.73 16.82 -7.60
N ARG A 378 -4.62 16.43 -8.24
CA ARG A 378 -3.65 17.37 -8.83
C ARG A 378 -4.15 17.99 -10.13
N GLY A 379 -5.09 17.34 -10.83
CA GLY A 379 -5.67 17.82 -12.09
C GLY A 379 -5.34 16.97 -13.32
N PHE A 380 -4.82 15.75 -13.15
CA PHE A 380 -4.76 14.76 -14.22
C PHE A 380 -6.15 14.18 -14.46
N ALA A 381 -6.69 14.27 -15.68
CA ALA A 381 -8.09 13.94 -15.95
C ALA A 381 -8.35 12.42 -15.91
N ASN A 382 -7.54 11.64 -16.64
CA ASN A 382 -7.72 10.18 -16.80
C ASN A 382 -6.41 9.41 -16.51
N PRO A 383 -5.79 9.57 -15.32
CA PRO A 383 -4.52 8.91 -15.00
C PRO A 383 -4.56 7.38 -15.18
N GLU A 384 -5.71 6.75 -14.94
CA GLU A 384 -5.93 5.30 -15.12
C GLU A 384 -5.73 4.79 -16.56
N SER A 385 -5.80 5.66 -17.56
CA SER A 385 -5.56 5.29 -18.96
C SER A 385 -4.07 5.18 -19.31
N ILE A 386 -3.20 5.66 -18.42
CA ILE A 386 -1.76 5.72 -18.67
C ILE A 386 -1.16 4.37 -18.31
N SER A 387 -0.65 3.66 -19.32
CA SER A 387 0.16 2.48 -19.07
C SER A 387 1.46 2.88 -18.36
N ALA A 388 1.65 2.34 -17.16
CA ALA A 388 2.83 2.58 -16.35
C ALA A 388 4.09 1.90 -16.90
N PHE A 389 3.95 0.91 -17.80
CA PHE A 389 5.06 0.31 -18.54
C PHE A 389 4.96 0.68 -20.02
N GLN A 390 6.06 1.20 -20.58
CA GLN A 390 6.16 1.69 -21.95
C GLN A 390 7.40 1.10 -22.64
N ILE A 391 7.35 0.99 -23.96
CA ILE A 391 8.48 0.55 -24.78
C ILE A 391 8.85 1.68 -25.74
N CYS A 392 10.10 2.13 -25.69
CA CYS A 392 10.66 3.08 -26.64
C CYS A 392 11.58 2.33 -27.63
N GLN A 393 11.37 2.52 -28.94
CA GLN A 393 12.07 1.75 -29.97
C GLN A 393 13.37 2.41 -30.45
N ASN A 394 13.43 3.74 -30.42
CA ASN A 394 14.42 4.55 -31.13
C ASN A 394 15.10 5.59 -30.24
N GLY A 395 14.92 5.52 -28.92
CA GLY A 395 15.47 6.45 -27.95
C GLY A 395 14.76 7.81 -27.86
N GLU A 396 13.75 8.09 -28.67
CA GLU A 396 12.89 9.26 -28.55
C GLU A 396 11.53 8.82 -28.01
N PHE A 397 11.11 9.39 -26.88
CA PHE A 397 9.90 9.00 -26.17
C PHE A 397 8.98 10.18 -25.95
N GLU A 398 7.68 9.94 -26.15
CA GLU A 398 6.64 10.92 -25.92
C GLU A 398 5.47 10.27 -25.17
N LEU A 399 5.03 10.90 -24.09
CA LEU A 399 3.85 10.52 -23.32
C LEU A 399 2.94 11.72 -23.12
N LYS A 400 1.76 11.68 -23.73
CA LYS A 400 0.71 12.68 -23.57
C LYS A 400 -0.36 12.21 -22.60
N THR A 401 -0.68 13.05 -21.61
CA THR A 401 -1.77 12.83 -20.65
C THR A 401 -2.73 14.02 -20.62
N MET A 402 -4.02 13.74 -20.49
CA MET A 402 -5.05 14.78 -20.37
C MET A 402 -5.07 15.41 -18.98
N THR A 403 -5.31 16.71 -18.91
CA THR A 403 -5.44 17.49 -17.68
C THR A 403 -6.75 18.25 -17.65
N SER A 404 -7.28 18.49 -16.45
CA SER A 404 -8.49 19.31 -16.24
C SER A 404 -8.19 20.79 -16.06
N LYS A 405 -6.92 21.14 -15.84
CA LYS A 405 -6.42 22.50 -15.65
C LYS A 405 -4.95 22.59 -16.08
N THR A 406 -4.42 23.81 -16.13
CA THR A 406 -2.96 24.04 -16.23
C THR A 406 -2.27 23.51 -14.97
N LEU A 407 -1.13 22.82 -15.12
CA LEU A 407 -0.43 22.15 -14.02
C LEU A 407 0.99 22.68 -13.91
N LYS A 408 1.40 23.09 -12.71
CA LYS A 408 2.84 23.27 -12.46
C LYS A 408 3.48 21.90 -12.31
N CYS A 409 4.20 21.47 -13.34
CA CYS A 409 4.81 20.16 -13.41
C CYS A 409 6.25 20.19 -13.92
N THR A 410 7.06 19.25 -13.42
CA THR A 410 8.45 19.02 -13.84
C THR A 410 8.68 17.51 -13.97
N ALA A 411 9.66 17.09 -14.76
CA ALA A 411 9.99 15.66 -14.92
C ALA A 411 11.48 15.41 -14.73
N LYS A 412 11.80 14.17 -14.35
CA LYS A 412 13.18 13.67 -14.24
C LYS A 412 13.26 12.26 -14.82
N ILE A 413 14.38 11.95 -15.45
CA ILE A 413 14.75 10.58 -15.84
C ILE A 413 15.74 10.04 -14.82
N TYR A 414 15.57 8.78 -14.46
CA TYR A 414 16.49 8.01 -13.63
C TYR A 414 16.93 6.76 -14.39
N GLU A 415 18.23 6.49 -14.38
CA GLU A 415 18.83 5.28 -14.94
C GLU A 415 18.97 4.19 -13.87
N THR A 416 19.44 3.02 -14.28
CA THR A 416 19.59 1.85 -13.39
C THR A 416 20.69 2.00 -12.35
N ASP A 417 21.68 2.86 -12.60
CA ASP A 417 22.77 3.17 -11.68
C ASP A 417 22.40 4.27 -10.65
N GLY A 418 21.16 4.76 -10.69
CA GLY A 418 20.66 5.84 -9.85
C GLY A 418 21.05 7.24 -10.35
N SER A 419 21.79 7.35 -11.46
CA SER A 419 22.02 8.63 -12.11
C SER A 419 20.69 9.25 -12.54
N ARG A 420 20.61 10.57 -12.44
CA ARG A 420 19.40 11.34 -12.73
C ARG A 420 19.72 12.48 -13.66
N SER A 421 18.83 12.73 -14.61
CA SER A 421 18.95 13.87 -15.51
C SER A 421 17.62 14.60 -15.65
N SER A 422 17.69 15.92 -15.51
CA SER A 422 16.65 16.87 -15.94
C SER A 422 16.81 17.27 -17.41
N ASP A 423 17.94 16.93 -18.01
CA ASP A 423 18.41 17.53 -19.25
C ASP A 423 17.96 16.72 -20.47
N PHE A 424 17.68 15.44 -20.25
CA PHE A 424 17.17 14.52 -21.27
C PHE A 424 15.65 14.34 -21.23
N VAL A 425 14.94 15.19 -20.48
CA VAL A 425 13.49 15.21 -20.40
C VAL A 425 12.97 16.63 -20.50
N MET A 426 11.84 16.80 -21.19
CA MET A 426 11.16 18.07 -21.34
C MET A 426 9.66 17.87 -21.12
N ILE A 427 9.00 18.89 -20.58
CA ILE A 427 7.54 18.94 -20.52
C ILE A 427 7.02 20.07 -21.38
N GLU A 428 5.99 19.77 -22.15
CA GLU A 428 5.17 20.75 -22.84
C GLU A 428 3.74 20.66 -22.33
N GLN A 429 3.09 21.80 -22.21
CA GLN A 429 1.72 21.87 -21.74
C GLN A 429 0.82 22.61 -22.74
N SER A 430 -0.37 22.05 -22.94
CA SER A 430 -1.50 22.69 -23.60
C SER A 430 -2.64 22.89 -22.60
N ASN A 431 -3.71 23.59 -23.01
CA ASN A 431 -4.85 23.90 -22.15
C ASN A 431 -5.49 22.66 -21.48
N ASN A 432 -5.39 21.49 -22.09
CA ASN A 432 -6.03 20.25 -21.63
C ASN A 432 -5.09 19.03 -21.60
N SER A 433 -3.78 19.21 -21.75
CA SER A 433 -2.84 18.09 -21.73
C SER A 433 -1.43 18.50 -21.33
N VAL A 434 -0.74 17.57 -20.71
CA VAL A 434 0.71 17.63 -20.46
C VAL A 434 1.38 16.54 -21.30
N CYS A 435 2.48 16.89 -21.96
CA CYS A 435 3.27 16.01 -22.80
C CYS A 435 4.68 15.92 -22.25
N VAL A 436 5.12 14.71 -21.91
CA VAL A 436 6.49 14.42 -21.48
C VAL A 436 7.27 13.90 -22.68
N LYS A 437 8.35 14.59 -23.04
CA LYS A 437 9.30 14.17 -24.07
C LYS A 437 10.61 13.74 -23.40
N ALA A 438 11.18 12.62 -23.82
CA ALA A 438 12.42 12.09 -23.26
C ALA A 438 13.35 11.54 -24.34
N ARG A 439 14.66 11.68 -24.12
CA ARG A 439 15.72 11.12 -24.97
C ARG A 439 16.58 10.16 -24.18
N PHE A 440 16.73 8.94 -24.67
CA PHE A 440 17.52 7.92 -24.01
C PHE A 440 18.87 7.73 -24.71
N ILE A 441 19.94 7.76 -23.94
CA ILE A 441 21.32 7.67 -24.46
C ILE A 441 21.77 6.24 -24.76
N SER A 442 21.09 5.24 -24.20
CA SER A 442 21.46 3.82 -24.35
C SER A 442 20.24 2.91 -24.24
N LYS A 443 20.41 1.63 -24.59
CA LYS A 443 19.41 0.59 -24.38
C LYS A 443 19.33 0.27 -22.89
N GLY A 444 18.13 0.12 -22.34
CA GLY A 444 17.93 -0.23 -20.93
C GLY A 444 16.57 0.16 -20.40
N TYR A 445 16.34 -0.10 -19.11
CA TYR A 445 15.18 0.43 -18.41
C TYR A 445 15.47 1.81 -17.84
N TYR A 446 14.49 2.70 -17.95
CA TYR A 446 14.51 4.04 -17.40
C TYR A 446 13.26 4.29 -16.58
N LYS A 447 13.38 5.10 -15.53
CA LYS A 447 12.24 5.61 -14.78
C LYS A 447 12.05 7.08 -15.12
N ILE A 448 10.86 7.44 -15.57
CA ILE A 448 10.44 8.83 -15.71
C ILE A 448 9.52 9.17 -14.54
N THR A 449 9.92 10.14 -13.73
CA THR A 449 9.09 10.65 -12.63
C THR A 449 8.55 12.02 -13.01
N LEU A 450 7.21 12.14 -13.02
CA LEU A 450 6.50 13.40 -13.17
C LEU A 450 6.16 13.94 -11.78
N PHE A 451 6.63 15.15 -11.50
CA PHE A 451 6.35 15.89 -10.27
C PHE A 451 5.29 16.95 -10.56
N SER A 452 4.39 17.16 -9.59
CA SER A 452 3.38 18.21 -9.64
C SER A 452 3.16 18.76 -8.23
N GLU A 453 2.76 20.01 -8.13
CA GLU A 453 2.30 20.58 -6.87
C GLU A 453 0.86 20.12 -6.54
N PHE A 454 0.45 20.34 -5.29
CA PHE A 454 -0.96 20.42 -4.92
C PHE A 454 -1.43 21.86 -5.06
N GLU A 455 -2.71 22.06 -5.33
CA GLU A 455 -3.29 23.40 -5.41
C GLU A 455 -3.07 24.16 -4.08
N GLY A 456 -2.45 25.34 -4.17
CA GLY A 456 -2.12 26.17 -3.00
C GLY A 456 -0.87 25.74 -2.22
N SER A 457 -0.08 24.80 -2.75
CA SER A 457 1.21 24.38 -2.20
C SER A 457 2.33 24.69 -3.18
N ASP A 458 3.46 25.21 -2.69
CA ASP A 458 4.68 25.38 -3.51
C ASP A 458 5.56 24.11 -3.51
N THR A 459 5.08 23.00 -2.95
CA THR A 459 5.85 21.78 -2.77
C THR A 459 5.54 20.76 -3.88
N TYR A 460 6.54 20.51 -4.73
CA TYR A 460 6.47 19.46 -5.74
C TYR A 460 6.62 18.08 -5.11
N SER A 461 5.74 17.17 -5.49
CA SER A 461 5.81 15.75 -5.09
C SER A 461 5.53 14.85 -6.28
N GLU A 462 5.94 13.58 -6.17
CA GLU A 462 5.75 12.59 -7.23
C GLU A 462 4.26 12.40 -7.50
N ALA A 463 3.84 12.75 -8.72
CA ALA A 463 2.51 12.47 -9.21
C ALA A 463 2.48 11.11 -9.91
N MET A 464 3.53 10.76 -10.68
CA MET A 464 3.52 9.58 -11.51
C MET A 464 4.92 9.07 -11.79
N ASN A 465 5.08 7.75 -11.77
CA ASN A 465 6.33 7.08 -12.13
C ASN A 465 6.07 6.15 -13.33
N ILE A 466 6.80 6.31 -14.43
CA ILE A 466 6.66 5.51 -15.65
C ILE A 466 7.93 4.69 -15.87
N LEU A 467 7.77 3.38 -16.08
CA LEU A 467 8.85 2.49 -16.46
C LEU A 467 8.92 2.44 -17.98
N VAL A 468 10.08 2.78 -18.55
CA VAL A 468 10.30 2.74 -20.00
C VAL A 468 11.41 1.75 -20.30
N LEU A 469 11.13 0.74 -21.14
CA LEU A 469 12.17 -0.08 -21.76
C LEU A 469 12.58 0.55 -23.07
N ASN A 470 13.77 1.15 -23.11
CA ASN A 470 14.34 1.66 -24.34
C ASN A 470 15.16 0.58 -25.07
N LYS A 471 14.90 0.41 -26.36
CA LYS A 471 15.56 -0.62 -27.20
C LYS A 471 16.86 -0.15 -27.82
N LYS A 472 17.03 1.15 -28.07
CA LYS A 472 18.20 1.74 -28.77
C LYS A 472 18.41 3.20 -28.37
N ALA A 473 19.66 3.67 -28.39
CA ALA A 473 19.98 5.07 -28.18
C ALA A 473 19.23 5.99 -29.18
N ALA A 474 18.92 7.21 -28.73
CA ALA A 474 18.37 8.25 -29.58
C ALA A 474 19.34 8.56 -30.73
N LYS A 475 18.80 8.87 -31.91
CA LYS A 475 19.62 9.26 -33.07
C LYS A 475 20.47 10.50 -32.76
N ILE A 476 19.91 11.42 -31.98
CA ILE A 476 20.57 12.64 -31.51
C ILE A 476 20.46 12.64 -29.98
N PRO A 477 21.36 11.94 -29.26
CA PRO A 477 21.31 11.78 -27.82
C PRO A 477 21.85 13.05 -27.13
N THR A 478 21.30 14.21 -27.46
CA THR A 478 21.68 15.50 -26.87
C THR A 478 20.59 16.02 -25.95
N PRO A 479 20.96 16.71 -24.86
CA PRO A 479 20.01 17.36 -23.97
C PRO A 479 18.99 18.26 -24.68
N PHE A 480 17.80 18.36 -24.10
CA PHE A 480 16.87 19.43 -24.38
C PHE A 480 17.38 20.77 -23.80
N PRO A 481 16.91 21.90 -24.33
CA PRO A 481 17.12 23.20 -23.71
C PRO A 481 16.64 23.17 -22.26
N GLN A 482 17.35 23.86 -21.38
CA GLN A 482 16.92 23.94 -19.99
C GLN A 482 15.58 24.68 -19.93
N THR A 483 14.57 24.06 -19.32
CA THR A 483 13.22 24.62 -19.16
C THR A 483 12.98 25.09 -17.72
N TYR A 484 12.21 26.17 -17.56
CA TYR A 484 11.77 26.68 -16.25
C TYR A 484 10.28 26.37 -16.01
N SER A 485 9.80 26.45 -14.76
CA SER A 485 8.38 26.19 -14.43
C SER A 485 7.42 27.10 -15.21
N THR A 486 7.86 28.32 -15.53
CA THR A 486 7.13 29.26 -16.36
C THR A 486 6.77 28.70 -17.75
N THR A 487 7.53 27.74 -18.27
CA THR A 487 7.23 27.06 -19.55
C THR A 487 5.86 26.40 -19.53
N THR A 488 5.53 25.72 -18.43
CA THR A 488 4.21 25.05 -18.27
C THR A 488 3.13 26.05 -17.89
N GLU A 489 3.44 27.03 -17.04
CA GLU A 489 2.50 28.11 -16.67
C GLU A 489 2.04 28.94 -17.89
N TYR A 490 2.95 29.18 -18.84
CA TYR A 490 2.66 29.96 -20.04
C TYR A 490 2.23 29.11 -21.24
N ASN A 491 1.97 27.80 -21.04
CA ASN A 491 1.58 26.86 -22.10
C ASN A 491 2.50 26.94 -23.34
N CYS A 492 3.82 26.93 -23.10
CA CYS A 492 4.81 27.01 -24.15
C CYS A 492 4.98 25.64 -24.84
N HIS A 493 5.01 25.66 -26.16
CA HIS A 493 5.34 24.51 -27.00
C HIS A 493 6.55 24.86 -27.86
N LEU A 494 7.65 24.13 -27.69
CA LEU A 494 8.90 24.39 -28.37
C LEU A 494 8.94 23.63 -29.70
N ILE A 495 9.23 24.35 -30.79
CA ILE A 495 9.34 23.78 -32.13
C ILE A 495 10.82 23.63 -32.50
N GLU A 496 11.63 24.67 -32.30
CA GLU A 496 13.07 24.67 -32.62
C GLU A 496 13.82 25.74 -31.79
N PRO A 497 15.08 25.53 -31.38
CA PRO A 497 15.84 24.28 -31.41
C PRO A 497 15.45 23.33 -30.28
N LEU A 498 15.36 22.03 -30.57
CA LEU A 498 15.10 21.00 -29.55
C LEU A 498 16.37 20.46 -28.89
N VAL A 499 17.52 21.11 -29.12
CA VAL A 499 18.83 20.72 -28.59
C VAL A 499 19.38 21.85 -27.73
N ARG A 500 20.03 21.51 -26.61
CA ARG A 500 20.61 22.50 -25.69
C ARG A 500 21.74 23.30 -26.31
N ASN A 501 22.63 22.61 -27.02
CA ASN A 501 23.81 23.22 -27.61
C ASN A 501 23.44 23.75 -29.00
N VAL A 502 23.63 25.06 -29.21
CA VAL A 502 23.39 25.74 -30.48
C VAL A 502 24.72 26.23 -31.04
N PRO A 503 24.92 26.19 -32.37
CA PRO A 503 26.23 26.49 -32.97
C PRO A 503 26.65 27.94 -32.71
N SER A 504 27.93 28.16 -32.42
CA SER A 504 28.55 29.49 -32.34
C SER A 504 28.56 30.21 -33.70
N ASN A 505 28.53 31.56 -33.65
CA ASN A 505 28.62 32.46 -34.81
C ASN A 505 27.64 32.19 -35.97
N SER A 506 26.51 31.55 -35.68
CA SER A 506 25.59 31.01 -36.69
C SER A 506 24.19 31.56 -36.52
N ASN A 507 23.42 31.60 -37.62
CA ASN A 507 22.00 31.95 -37.56
C ASN A 507 21.22 30.74 -37.02
N VAL A 508 20.65 30.90 -35.83
CA VAL A 508 19.86 29.87 -35.16
C VAL A 508 18.41 30.33 -35.11
N ARG A 509 17.50 29.43 -35.49
CA ARG A 509 16.06 29.65 -35.48
C ARG A 509 15.48 29.23 -34.14
N PHE A 510 14.81 30.15 -33.47
CA PHE A 510 14.05 29.96 -32.24
C PHE A 510 12.56 30.05 -32.56
N ALA A 511 11.91 28.90 -32.64
CA ALA A 511 10.50 28.75 -32.95
C ALA A 511 9.74 28.11 -31.78
N MET A 512 8.70 28.77 -31.30
CA MET A 512 7.84 28.27 -30.22
C MET A 512 6.43 28.83 -30.33
N SER A 513 5.44 28.20 -29.70
CA SER A 513 4.10 28.77 -29.58
C SER A 513 3.67 28.93 -28.13
N SER A 514 2.93 30.00 -27.85
CA SER A 514 2.24 30.20 -26.57
C SER A 514 0.99 31.06 -26.76
N PRO A 515 -0.16 30.67 -26.16
CA PRO A 515 -1.39 31.45 -26.26
C PRO A 515 -1.35 32.75 -25.44
N VAL A 516 -0.50 32.84 -24.40
CA VAL A 516 -0.54 33.92 -23.40
C VAL A 516 0.64 34.89 -23.45
N ILE A 517 1.75 34.51 -24.08
CA ILE A 517 2.93 35.39 -24.19
C ILE A 517 2.63 36.58 -25.10
N GLN A 518 3.02 37.77 -24.64
CA GLN A 518 2.88 39.05 -25.36
C GLN A 518 4.21 39.58 -25.91
N GLN A 519 5.31 39.34 -25.19
CA GLN A 519 6.66 39.73 -25.61
C GLN A 519 7.68 38.66 -25.24
N LEU A 520 8.64 38.43 -26.13
CA LEU A 520 9.83 37.63 -25.87
C LEU A 520 11.05 38.55 -25.71
N LEU A 521 11.93 38.18 -24.79
CA LEU A 521 13.28 38.71 -24.64
C LEU A 521 14.24 37.57 -24.95
N ILE A 522 14.93 37.65 -26.09
CA ILE A 522 15.94 36.67 -26.49
C ILE A 522 17.27 37.39 -26.56
N ASP A 523 18.21 36.99 -25.69
CA ASP A 523 19.56 37.55 -25.65
C ASP A 523 19.60 39.08 -25.65
N GLY A 524 18.81 39.69 -24.76
CA GLY A 524 18.72 41.16 -24.60
C GLY A 524 17.86 41.88 -25.65
N LYS A 525 17.36 41.21 -26.69
CA LYS A 525 16.50 41.79 -27.73
C LYS A 525 15.02 41.49 -27.47
N VAL A 526 14.20 42.54 -27.53
CA VAL A 526 12.75 42.44 -27.31
C VAL A 526 12.03 42.22 -28.63
N TYR A 527 11.21 41.17 -28.70
CA TYR A 527 10.35 40.84 -29.81
C TYR A 527 8.89 40.96 -29.36
N LYS A 528 8.08 41.67 -30.14
CA LYS A 528 6.65 41.89 -29.88
C LYS A 528 5.81 41.04 -30.83
N LYS A 529 4.64 40.62 -30.36
CA LYS A 529 3.72 39.79 -31.13
C LYS A 529 3.14 40.59 -32.31
N GLU A 530 3.30 40.08 -33.54
CA GLU A 530 2.79 40.74 -34.76
C GLU A 530 1.52 40.10 -35.32
N ASN A 531 1.41 38.76 -35.32
CA ASN A 531 0.18 37.95 -35.43
C ASN A 531 0.55 36.45 -35.36
N ASP A 532 -0.44 35.59 -35.07
CA ASP A 532 -0.34 34.16 -34.76
C ASP A 532 0.22 33.78 -33.38
N GLN A 533 -0.15 32.57 -32.93
CA GLN A 533 0.34 31.97 -31.68
C GLN A 533 1.81 31.52 -31.77
N LEU A 534 2.43 31.67 -32.95
CA LEU A 534 3.76 31.21 -33.30
C LEU A 534 4.77 32.37 -33.20
N TRP A 535 5.86 32.12 -32.47
CA TRP A 535 7.07 32.92 -32.47
C TRP A 535 8.07 32.24 -33.39
N ASP A 536 8.61 32.96 -34.37
CA ASP A 536 9.62 32.45 -35.30
C ASP A 536 10.71 33.51 -35.46
N ILE A 537 11.80 33.35 -34.71
CA ILE A 537 12.85 34.36 -34.59
C ILE A 537 14.19 33.73 -34.96
N THR A 538 14.89 34.33 -35.92
CA THR A 538 16.28 33.93 -36.23
C THR A 538 17.24 34.92 -35.59
N LEU A 539 18.19 34.41 -34.80
CA LEU A 539 19.22 35.21 -34.12
C LEU A 539 20.61 34.64 -34.45
N LYS A 540 21.56 35.53 -34.72
CA LYS A 540 22.97 35.15 -34.86
C LYS A 540 23.58 34.99 -33.46
N THR A 541 24.04 33.80 -33.14
CA THR A 541 24.71 33.47 -31.87
C THR A 541 26.11 34.10 -31.79
N GLY A 542 26.59 34.35 -30.57
CA GLY A 542 27.95 34.83 -30.31
C GLY A 542 29.02 33.73 -30.37
N ASP A 543 30.21 34.04 -29.88
CA ASP A 543 31.36 33.11 -29.86
C ASP A 543 31.21 31.99 -28.83
N SER A 544 30.67 32.29 -27.64
CA SER A 544 30.41 31.33 -26.56
C SER A 544 29.45 31.96 -25.54
N GLY A 545 28.83 31.13 -24.69
CA GLY A 545 27.99 31.61 -23.58
C GLY A 545 26.62 30.94 -23.55
N VAL A 546 25.60 31.67 -23.09
CA VAL A 546 24.22 31.17 -22.99
C VAL A 546 23.26 32.07 -23.75
N VAL A 547 22.32 31.46 -24.46
CA VAL A 547 21.16 32.19 -25.02
C VAL A 547 19.99 31.91 -24.10
N THR A 548 19.42 32.98 -23.53
CA THR A 548 18.23 32.90 -22.69
C THR A 548 17.01 33.41 -23.45
N VAL A 549 15.92 32.66 -23.35
CA VAL A 549 14.60 33.03 -23.86
C VAL A 549 13.72 33.27 -22.65
N SER A 550 13.35 34.54 -22.45
CA SER A 550 12.47 34.99 -21.39
C SER A 550 11.22 35.62 -21.97
N ALA A 551 10.12 35.63 -21.22
CA ALA A 551 8.85 36.16 -21.70
C ALA A 551 8.09 36.92 -20.63
N LYS A 552 7.10 37.69 -21.08
CA LYS A 552 6.06 38.25 -20.23
C LYS A 552 4.69 38.12 -20.88
N THR A 553 3.68 37.94 -20.02
CA THR A 553 2.27 37.77 -20.41
C THR A 553 1.45 39.06 -20.23
N ASP A 554 1.95 40.02 -19.47
CA ASP A 554 1.35 41.35 -19.31
C ASP A 554 2.39 42.43 -19.66
N ASN A 555 1.99 43.37 -20.52
CA ASN A 555 2.84 44.48 -20.92
C ASN A 555 3.11 45.47 -19.79
N ASN A 556 2.26 45.50 -18.75
CA ASN A 556 2.39 46.38 -17.58
C ASN A 556 3.40 45.85 -16.54
N VAL A 557 3.87 44.62 -16.68
CA VAL A 557 4.88 44.03 -15.80
C VAL A 557 6.28 44.31 -16.35
N ASN A 558 7.17 44.81 -15.48
CA ASN A 558 8.53 45.21 -15.85
C ASN A 558 9.55 44.06 -15.89
N SER A 559 9.20 42.87 -15.40
CA SER A 559 10.06 41.70 -15.37
C SER A 559 9.72 40.70 -16.48
N TYR A 560 10.75 40.04 -17.00
CA TYR A 560 10.63 38.87 -17.87
C TYR A 560 10.94 37.62 -17.05
N SER A 561 10.18 36.55 -17.27
CA SER A 561 10.39 35.24 -16.66
C SER A 561 11.11 34.32 -17.64
N TYR A 562 12.11 33.59 -17.19
CA TYR A 562 12.84 32.63 -18.02
C TYR A 562 11.95 31.48 -18.48
N ILE A 563 12.09 31.06 -19.74
CA ILE A 563 11.38 29.90 -20.32
C ILE A 563 12.38 28.85 -20.79
N TYR A 564 13.33 29.24 -21.64
CA TYR A 564 14.35 28.35 -22.18
C TYR A 564 15.76 28.92 -22.01
N GLN A 565 16.74 28.05 -21.82
CA GLN A 565 18.16 28.39 -21.88
C GLN A 565 18.93 27.38 -22.73
N TYR A 566 19.78 27.92 -23.59
CA TYR A 566 20.65 27.20 -24.52
C TYR A 566 22.11 27.54 -24.22
N VAL A 567 23.02 26.65 -24.60
CA VAL A 567 24.47 26.85 -24.54
C VAL A 567 24.98 27.08 -25.95
N VAL A 568 25.81 28.10 -26.14
CA VAL A 568 26.48 28.36 -27.42
C VAL A 568 27.81 27.60 -27.42
N ASP A 569 27.97 26.72 -28.41
CA ASP A 569 29.12 25.84 -28.62
C ASP A 569 29.61 25.95 -30.07
#